data_AF-A0A3N6HBZ1-F1
#
_entry.id   AF-A0A3N6HBZ1-F1
#
_cell.length_a   1.000
_cell.length_b   1.000
_cell.length_c   1.000
_cell.angle_alpha   90.00
_cell.angle_beta   90.00
_cell.angle_gamma   90.00
#
_symmetry.space_group_name_H-M   'P 1'
#
loop_
_entity.id
_entity.type
_entity.pdbx_description
1 polymer ?
#
loop_
_entity_poly.entity_id
_entity_poly.type
_entity_poly.pdbx_seq_one_letter_code
_entity_poly.pdbx_strand_id
1 'polypeptide(L)'
;MVLGSKFVVFSTRHRGYFRRVFLRYAHVPHDQPGGEAAVALDLACAILDAAEGCMGVLYDGALRGMHRDVIARRGRLLINKQHKGAKALYIRTLDFGRCRRELWSNSGRVHERAFLDDGTSTLIPLAVDKLERRTSTHTHRWYHLLTVPCPRGPHQHRESVGVTSTTGERDEGRSDTETGFHRAEHLLQIPDDTAVHQNLYGGREDTEAGFSQFDRSLWNRRMIAFGAEAQSLVMLGFLLAQNATSAARYQEDPTYSEGLTVAVEPRSTGSQRLSRS
;
A
#
# COMPACT_ATOMS: atom_id res chain seq x y z
N MET A 1 27.24 -5.95 24.76
CA MET A 1 26.39 -5.34 23.71
C MET A 1 26.04 -6.45 22.73
N VAL A 2 24.79 -6.92 22.72
CA VAL A 2 24.37 -7.94 21.75
C VAL A 2 23.90 -7.22 20.50
N LEU A 3 24.76 -7.17 19.48
CA LEU A 3 24.43 -6.65 18.15
C LEU A 3 23.61 -7.72 17.41
N GLY A 4 22.28 -7.68 17.55
CA GLY A 4 21.39 -8.45 16.69
C GLY A 4 21.28 -7.77 15.33
N SER A 5 21.56 -8.48 14.24
CA SER A 5 21.36 -7.94 12.90
C SER A 5 19.88 -7.92 12.55
N LYS A 6 19.44 -6.88 11.86
CA LYS A 6 18.05 -6.73 11.41
C LYS A 6 17.94 -7.08 9.94
N PHE A 7 16.81 -7.67 9.55
CA PHE A 7 16.54 -8.04 8.17
C PHE A 7 15.14 -7.59 7.78
N VAL A 8 15.00 -7.08 6.55
CA VAL A 8 13.70 -6.88 5.90
C VAL A 8 13.52 -7.99 4.88
N VAL A 9 12.35 -8.61 4.87
CA VAL A 9 11.99 -9.67 3.92
C VAL A 9 10.62 -9.35 3.34
N PHE A 10 10.50 -9.42 2.02
CA PHE A 10 9.20 -9.38 1.33
C PHE A 10 8.83 -10.77 0.84
N SER A 11 7.56 -11.09 1.00
CA SER A 11 6.99 -12.34 0.48
C SER A 11 5.62 -12.08 -0.13
N THR A 12 5.22 -12.98 -1.01
CA THR A 12 3.86 -13.08 -1.51
C THR A 12 3.32 -14.46 -1.18
N ARG A 13 2.00 -14.58 -1.16
CA ARG A 13 1.34 -15.85 -0.89
C ARG A 13 0.14 -16.03 -1.81
N HIS A 14 0.06 -17.23 -2.38
CA HIS A 14 -1.16 -17.71 -3.01
C HIS A 14 -2.08 -18.37 -1.95
N ARG A 15 -3.40 -18.41 -2.17
CA ARG A 15 -4.40 -18.86 -1.17
C ARG A 15 -4.26 -20.33 -0.74
N GLY A 16 -3.49 -21.14 -1.47
CA GLY A 16 -3.29 -22.55 -1.16
C GLY A 16 -2.43 -22.80 0.10
N TYR A 17 -2.34 -24.08 0.46
CA TYR A 17 -1.50 -24.58 1.54
C TYR A 17 -0.01 -24.57 1.15
N PHE A 18 0.88 -24.11 2.04
CA PHE A 18 2.33 -23.93 1.79
C PHE A 18 2.65 -23.27 0.44
N ARG A 19 2.08 -22.08 0.20
CA ARG A 19 2.23 -21.32 -1.05
C ARG A 19 2.89 -19.96 -0.87
N ARG A 20 3.72 -19.81 0.16
CA ARG A 20 4.47 -18.57 0.34
C ARG A 20 5.73 -18.60 -0.50
N VAL A 21 5.98 -17.50 -1.19
CA VAL A 21 7.21 -17.28 -1.92
C VAL A 21 7.86 -16.02 -1.36
N PHE A 22 9.05 -16.17 -0.81
CA PHE A 22 9.90 -15.07 -0.40
C PHE A 22 10.57 -14.49 -1.65
N LEU A 23 10.39 -13.19 -1.87
CA LEU A 23 10.79 -12.51 -3.10
C LEU A 23 12.16 -11.87 -2.97
N ARG A 24 12.42 -11.22 -1.82
CA ARG A 24 13.65 -10.48 -1.58
C ARG A 24 13.88 -10.32 -0.09
N TYR A 25 15.15 -10.27 0.30
CA TYR A 25 15.55 -9.88 1.65
C TYR A 25 16.79 -8.98 1.61
N ALA A 26 16.99 -8.22 2.68
CA ALA A 26 18.19 -7.43 2.89
C ALA A 26 18.48 -7.27 4.38
N HIS A 27 19.77 -7.25 4.72
CA HIS A 27 20.25 -6.81 6.02
C HIS A 27 20.04 -5.29 6.17
N VAL A 28 19.71 -4.85 7.38
CA VAL A 28 19.61 -3.43 7.74
C VAL A 28 20.83 -3.07 8.59
N PRO A 29 21.82 -2.34 8.03
CA PRO A 29 22.96 -1.84 8.78
C PRO A 29 22.53 -0.99 9.97
N HIS A 30 23.29 -1.04 11.06
CA HIS A 30 22.99 -0.30 12.29
C HIS A 30 23.00 1.22 12.08
N ASP A 31 23.86 1.69 11.17
CA ASP A 31 24.10 3.09 10.82
C ASP A 31 23.43 3.50 9.50
N GLN A 32 22.52 2.68 8.97
CA GLN A 32 21.83 2.96 7.72
C GLN A 32 21.06 4.29 7.78
N PRO A 33 21.36 5.26 6.90
CA PRO A 33 20.55 6.47 6.77
C PRO A 33 19.09 6.13 6.43
N GLY A 34 18.14 6.68 7.17
CA GLY A 34 16.72 6.33 7.06
C GLY A 34 16.34 4.96 7.68
N GLY A 35 17.32 4.23 8.21
CA GLY A 35 17.13 2.98 8.95
C GLY A 35 16.40 1.90 8.15
N GLU A 36 15.56 1.15 8.85
CA GLU A 36 14.76 0.06 8.27
C GLU A 36 13.82 0.54 7.16
N ALA A 37 13.27 1.75 7.27
CA ALA A 37 12.30 2.29 6.32
C ALA A 37 12.92 2.51 4.93
N ALA A 38 14.17 2.98 4.86
CA ALA A 38 14.89 3.16 3.61
C ALA A 38 15.13 1.81 2.90
N VAL A 39 15.67 0.83 3.64
CA VAL A 39 15.94 -0.52 3.11
C VAL A 39 14.64 -1.19 2.65
N ALA A 40 13.57 -1.09 3.44
CA ALA A 40 12.28 -1.64 3.07
C ALA A 40 11.69 -0.98 1.82
N LEU A 41 11.81 0.36 1.71
CA LEU A 41 11.33 1.09 0.54
C LEU A 41 12.09 0.70 -0.73
N ASP A 42 13.42 0.57 -0.66
CA ASP A 42 14.25 0.16 -1.80
C ASP A 42 13.91 -1.24 -2.28
N LEU A 43 13.75 -2.18 -1.34
CA LEU A 43 13.34 -3.55 -1.67
C LEU A 43 11.93 -3.59 -2.27
N ALA A 44 10.99 -2.85 -1.69
CA ALA A 44 9.62 -2.75 -2.19
C ALA A 44 9.59 -2.18 -3.61
N CYS A 45 10.30 -1.07 -3.87
CA CYS A 45 10.37 -0.47 -5.20
C CYS A 45 10.95 -1.45 -6.22
N ALA A 46 12.05 -2.12 -5.88
CA ALA A 46 12.67 -3.06 -6.81
C ALA A 46 11.76 -4.27 -7.15
N ILE A 47 10.89 -4.70 -6.22
CA ILE A 47 9.86 -5.72 -6.50
C ILE A 47 8.77 -5.14 -7.40
N LEU A 48 8.25 -3.95 -7.08
CA LEU A 48 7.17 -3.29 -7.83
C LEU A 48 7.58 -2.94 -9.27
N ASP A 49 8.85 -2.61 -9.48
CA ASP A 49 9.41 -2.30 -10.78
C ASP A 49 9.64 -3.59 -11.62
N ALA A 50 9.92 -4.73 -10.96
CA ALA A 50 10.12 -6.02 -11.63
C ALA A 50 8.82 -6.82 -11.87
N ALA A 51 7.76 -6.55 -11.12
CA ALA A 51 6.49 -7.29 -11.17
C ALA A 51 5.34 -6.39 -11.58
N GLU A 52 5.07 -6.29 -12.89
CA GLU A 52 4.04 -5.40 -13.43
C GLU A 52 2.64 -5.62 -12.81
N GLY A 53 2.28 -6.88 -12.57
CA GLY A 53 1.01 -7.27 -11.94
C GLY A 53 0.93 -6.99 -10.43
N CYS A 54 2.02 -6.57 -9.78
CA CYS A 54 2.00 -6.25 -8.35
C CYS A 54 1.28 -4.91 -8.13
N MET A 55 0.12 -4.95 -7.47
CA MET A 55 -0.68 -3.74 -7.23
C MET A 55 -0.10 -2.84 -6.13
N GLY A 56 0.69 -3.40 -5.22
CA GLY A 56 1.16 -2.68 -4.04
C GLY A 56 1.80 -3.59 -3.02
N VAL A 57 2.15 -3.00 -1.88
CA VAL A 57 2.88 -3.64 -0.80
C VAL A 57 2.11 -3.46 0.50
N LEU A 58 2.03 -4.53 1.29
CA LEU A 58 1.62 -4.47 2.69
C LEU A 58 2.87 -4.44 3.55
N TYR A 59 2.97 -3.44 4.42
CA TYR A 59 4.12 -3.29 5.31
C TYR A 59 3.71 -2.68 6.63
N ASP A 60 3.82 -3.48 7.69
CA ASP A 60 3.68 -3.02 9.07
C ASP A 60 5.03 -2.56 9.59
N GLY A 61 5.31 -1.27 9.44
CA GLY A 61 6.58 -0.74 9.91
C GLY A 61 6.69 0.76 9.70
N ALA A 62 7.92 1.23 9.61
CA ALA A 62 8.28 2.64 9.70
C ALA A 62 8.01 3.47 8.43
N LEU A 63 7.27 2.96 7.43
CA LEU A 63 6.98 3.74 6.23
C LEU A 63 6.01 4.89 6.52
N ARG A 64 6.54 6.11 6.45
CA ARG A 64 5.82 7.39 6.63
C ARG A 64 5.53 8.09 5.31
N GLY A 65 4.98 9.29 5.36
CA GLY A 65 4.52 10.09 4.23
C GLY A 65 5.52 10.19 3.10
N MET A 66 6.80 10.45 3.38
CA MET A 66 7.85 10.47 2.34
C MET A 66 7.99 9.13 1.61
N HIS A 67 7.82 8.00 2.29
CA HIS A 67 7.92 6.67 1.70
C HIS A 67 6.62 6.28 0.98
N ARG A 68 5.46 6.63 1.56
CA ARG A 68 4.14 6.45 0.96
C ARG A 68 4.06 7.20 -0.38
N ASP A 69 4.57 8.42 -0.41
CA ASP A 69 4.61 9.26 -1.62
C ASP A 69 5.37 8.57 -2.76
N VAL A 70 6.53 7.99 -2.46
CA VAL A 70 7.38 7.25 -3.43
C VAL A 70 6.63 6.06 -4.05
N ILE A 71 5.86 5.31 -3.26
CA ILE A 71 5.06 4.17 -3.74
C ILE A 71 3.82 4.66 -4.50
N ALA A 72 3.12 5.67 -3.99
CA ALA A 72 1.91 6.20 -4.60
C ALA A 72 2.19 6.86 -5.95
N ARG A 73 3.30 7.59 -6.09
CA ARG A 73 3.75 8.19 -7.37
C ARG A 73 4.06 7.16 -8.45
N ARG A 74 4.52 5.96 -8.08
CA ARG A 74 4.66 4.78 -8.96
C ARG A 74 3.32 4.15 -9.35
N GLY A 75 2.19 4.69 -8.88
CA GLY A 75 0.88 4.15 -9.17
C GLY A 75 0.59 2.84 -8.45
N ARG A 76 1.31 2.58 -7.36
CA ARG A 76 1.15 1.39 -6.52
C ARG A 76 0.49 1.75 -5.19
N LEU A 77 -0.05 0.74 -4.51
CA LEU A 77 -0.66 0.89 -3.19
C LEU A 77 0.37 0.61 -2.10
N LEU A 78 0.35 1.39 -1.02
CA LEU A 78 0.98 1.01 0.23
C LEU A 78 -0.10 0.79 1.28
N ILE A 79 -0.21 -0.46 1.76
CA ILE A 79 -1.12 -0.84 2.83
C ILE A 79 -0.32 -0.84 4.13
N ASN A 80 -0.47 0.23 4.90
CA ASN A 80 0.14 0.37 6.21
C ASN A 80 -0.83 1.04 7.19
N LYS A 81 -0.51 0.99 8.48
CA LYS A 81 -1.26 1.73 9.50
C LYS A 81 -0.93 3.21 9.45
N GLN A 82 -1.89 4.04 9.87
CA GLN A 82 -1.60 5.41 10.20
C GLN A 82 -0.72 5.47 11.45
N HIS A 83 0.32 6.30 11.42
CA HIS A 83 1.21 6.43 12.56
C HIS A 83 0.45 7.03 13.76
N LYS A 84 0.75 6.51 14.96
CA LYS A 84 0.15 7.03 16.20
C LYS A 84 0.55 8.50 16.42
N GLY A 85 -0.40 9.31 16.87
CA GLY A 85 -0.16 10.72 17.18
C GLY A 85 -0.31 11.68 16.00
N ALA A 86 -0.72 11.20 14.82
CA ALA A 86 -1.10 12.06 13.70
C ALA A 86 -2.21 13.03 14.13
N LYS A 87 -1.91 14.33 14.16
CA LYS A 87 -2.90 15.35 14.51
C LYS A 87 -3.88 15.56 13.35
N ALA A 88 -5.11 15.94 13.70
CA ALA A 88 -6.06 16.39 12.71
C ALA A 88 -5.61 17.72 12.10
N LEU A 89 -5.71 17.85 10.78
CA LEU A 89 -5.29 19.05 10.05
C LEU A 89 -6.40 19.47 9.08
N TYR A 90 -6.58 20.78 8.95
CA TYR A 90 -7.48 21.35 7.97
C TYR A 90 -6.95 21.08 6.56
N ILE A 91 -7.81 20.59 5.68
CA ILE A 91 -7.50 20.37 4.26
C ILE A 91 -7.95 21.58 3.47
N ARG A 92 -9.27 21.85 3.48
CA ARG A 92 -9.90 22.95 2.76
C ARG A 92 -11.37 23.09 3.11
N THR A 93 -11.97 24.18 2.67
CA THR A 93 -13.41 24.36 2.68
C THR A 93 -13.97 24.06 1.28
N LEU A 94 -14.99 23.23 1.21
CA LEU A 94 -15.85 23.10 0.03
C LEU A 94 -17.01 24.08 0.13
N ASP A 95 -17.31 24.73 -0.99
CA ASP A 95 -18.42 25.65 -1.13
C ASP A 95 -19.34 25.16 -2.25
N PHE A 96 -20.55 24.77 -1.88
CA PHE A 96 -21.64 24.39 -2.78
C PHE A 96 -22.76 25.45 -2.75
N GLY A 97 -22.38 26.73 -2.63
CA GLY A 97 -23.28 27.87 -2.57
C GLY A 97 -23.82 28.09 -1.15
N ARG A 98 -24.99 27.52 -0.84
CA ARG A 98 -25.58 27.64 0.52
C ARG A 98 -25.08 26.58 1.50
N CYS A 99 -24.12 25.76 1.08
CA CYS A 99 -23.60 24.66 1.85
C CYS A 99 -22.08 24.72 1.86
N ARG A 100 -21.54 25.06 3.03
CA ARG A 100 -20.11 25.18 3.25
C ARG A 100 -19.66 24.07 4.18
N ARG A 101 -18.64 23.30 3.77
CA ARG A 101 -18.14 22.14 4.52
C ARG A 101 -16.64 22.22 4.68
N GLU A 102 -16.17 22.21 5.92
CA GLU A 102 -14.74 22.12 6.20
C GLU A 102 -14.29 20.66 6.17
N LEU A 103 -13.31 20.37 5.33
CA LEU A 103 -12.64 19.08 5.26
C LEU A 103 -11.39 19.08 6.13
N TRP A 104 -11.22 18.01 6.89
CA TRP A 104 -10.11 17.79 7.80
C TRP A 104 -9.53 16.40 7.56
N SER A 105 -8.21 16.24 7.67
CA SER A 105 -7.59 14.93 7.74
C SER A 105 -7.57 14.47 9.19
N ASN A 106 -8.01 13.26 9.49
CA ASN A 106 -7.86 12.63 10.78
C ASN A 106 -7.69 11.12 10.60
N SER A 107 -6.80 10.48 11.37
CA SER A 107 -6.55 9.03 11.29
C SER A 107 -6.30 8.49 9.88
N GLY A 108 -5.66 9.27 8.99
CA GLY A 108 -5.38 8.83 7.61
C GLY A 108 -6.55 8.99 6.64
N ARG A 109 -7.66 9.63 7.04
CA ARG A 109 -8.90 9.74 6.26
C ARG A 109 -9.46 11.17 6.25
N VAL A 110 -10.25 11.49 5.22
CA VAL A 110 -11.00 12.74 5.12
C VAL A 110 -12.25 12.72 6.01
N HIS A 111 -12.40 13.75 6.81
CA HIS A 111 -13.52 14.00 7.70
C HIS A 111 -14.16 15.34 7.36
N GLU A 112 -15.45 15.49 7.63
CA GLU A 112 -16.08 16.80 7.75
C GLU A 112 -16.10 17.25 9.21
N ARG A 113 -15.97 18.56 9.42
CA ARG A 113 -16.20 19.16 10.74
C ARG A 113 -17.70 19.40 10.93
N ALA A 114 -18.28 18.77 11.95
CA ALA A 114 -19.65 18.98 12.38
C ALA A 114 -19.68 19.76 13.69
N PHE A 115 -20.51 20.80 13.74
CA PHE A 115 -20.74 21.57 14.96
C PHE A 115 -21.89 20.96 15.74
N LEU A 116 -21.73 20.90 17.07
CA LEU A 116 -22.73 20.41 18.00
C LEU A 116 -23.49 21.60 18.61
N ASP A 117 -24.67 21.33 19.18
CA ASP A 117 -25.55 22.37 19.74
C ASP A 117 -24.95 23.08 20.96
N ASP A 118 -23.94 22.46 21.60
CA ASP A 118 -23.18 23.02 22.72
C ASP A 118 -22.04 23.98 22.27
N GLY A 119 -21.93 24.25 20.97
CA GLY A 119 -20.90 25.10 20.38
C GLY A 119 -19.55 24.41 20.18
N THR A 120 -19.43 23.13 20.54
CA THR A 120 -18.23 22.33 20.24
C THR A 120 -18.29 21.77 18.81
N SER A 121 -17.22 21.10 18.38
CA SER A 121 -17.20 20.46 17.07
C SER A 121 -16.52 19.10 17.11
N THR A 122 -17.02 18.18 16.29
CA THR A 122 -16.45 16.85 16.09
C THR A 122 -16.07 16.64 14.63
N LEU A 123 -15.22 15.65 14.38
CA LEU A 123 -14.85 15.23 13.03
C LEU A 123 -15.60 13.96 12.69
N ILE A 124 -16.42 14.00 11.64
CA ILE A 124 -17.19 12.87 11.15
C ILE A 124 -16.52 12.34 9.87
N PRO A 125 -16.15 11.05 9.80
CA PRO A 125 -15.48 10.50 8.63
C PRO A 125 -16.41 10.54 7.41
N LEU A 126 -15.92 11.06 6.28
CA LEU A 126 -16.67 11.05 5.04
C LEU A 126 -16.60 9.67 4.38
N ALA A 127 -17.73 9.21 3.83
CA ALA A 127 -17.81 7.96 3.07
C ALA A 127 -16.93 8.03 1.83
N VAL A 128 -16.05 7.03 1.66
CA VAL A 128 -15.21 6.88 0.46
C VAL A 128 -15.94 5.91 -0.47
N ASP A 129 -16.50 6.44 -1.55
CA ASP A 129 -17.23 5.65 -2.54
C ASP A 129 -16.25 4.85 -3.40
N LYS A 130 -15.11 5.47 -3.74
CA LYS A 130 -14.10 4.87 -4.61
C LYS A 130 -12.72 5.48 -4.39
N LEU A 131 -11.68 4.64 -4.44
CA LEU A 131 -10.32 5.08 -4.68
C LEU A 131 -10.06 5.12 -6.19
N GLU A 132 -9.81 6.30 -6.73
CA GLU A 132 -9.54 6.53 -8.15
C GLU A 132 -8.04 6.78 -8.36
N ARG A 133 -7.42 5.97 -9.22
CA ARG A 133 -6.07 6.22 -9.74
C ARG A 133 -6.19 6.88 -11.10
N ARG A 134 -5.50 8.01 -11.29
CA ARG A 134 -5.35 8.67 -12.59
C ARG A 134 -3.89 8.66 -13.02
N THR A 135 -3.65 8.24 -14.25
CA THR A 135 -2.33 8.31 -14.88
C THR A 135 -2.07 9.74 -15.32
N SER A 136 -0.88 10.27 -15.00
CA SER A 136 -0.29 11.40 -15.71
C SER A 136 1.03 10.97 -16.35
N THR A 137 1.54 11.77 -17.28
CA THR A 137 2.68 11.46 -18.15
C THR A 137 3.92 10.93 -17.41
N HIS A 138 4.11 11.31 -16.14
CA HIS A 138 5.26 10.89 -15.33
C HIS A 138 4.92 10.46 -13.90
N THR A 139 3.72 10.75 -13.40
CA THR A 139 3.33 10.44 -12.02
C THR A 139 1.87 10.00 -11.95
N HIS A 140 1.57 9.06 -11.05
CA HIS A 140 0.19 8.71 -10.76
C HIS A 140 -0.40 9.62 -9.69
N ARG A 141 -1.67 9.98 -9.87
CA ARG A 141 -2.45 10.76 -8.89
C ARG A 141 -3.56 9.89 -8.34
N TRP A 142 -3.84 10.05 -7.05
CA TRP A 142 -4.82 9.26 -6.33
C TRP A 142 -5.86 10.16 -5.70
N TYR A 143 -7.11 9.69 -5.76
CA TYR A 143 -8.23 10.45 -5.23
C TYR A 143 -9.22 9.54 -4.52
N HIS A 144 -9.78 10.04 -3.42
CA HIS A 144 -11.03 9.53 -2.89
C HIS A 144 -12.19 10.27 -3.55
N LEU A 145 -13.12 9.52 -4.14
CA LEU A 145 -14.44 10.02 -4.44
C LEU A 145 -15.27 9.93 -3.16
N LEU A 146 -15.73 11.08 -2.69
CA LEU A 146 -16.39 11.26 -1.41
C LEU A 146 -17.82 11.73 -1.64
N THR A 147 -18.74 11.15 -0.89
CA THR A 147 -20.08 11.71 -0.71
C THR A 147 -20.06 12.67 0.48
N VAL A 148 -20.29 13.96 0.21
CA VAL A 148 -20.38 15.03 1.22
C VAL A 148 -21.85 15.28 1.53
N PRO A 149 -22.32 15.00 2.76
CA PRO A 149 -23.73 15.19 3.11
C PRO A 149 -24.06 16.68 3.24
N CYS A 150 -25.18 17.09 2.65
CA CYS A 150 -25.69 18.45 2.74
C CYS A 150 -27.22 18.45 2.86
N PRO A 151 -27.84 19.41 3.58
CA PRO A 151 -29.30 19.43 3.77
C PRO A 151 -30.13 19.47 2.47
N ARG A 152 -29.54 19.92 1.36
CA ARG A 152 -30.21 19.99 0.04
C ARG A 152 -29.88 18.81 -0.88
N GLY A 153 -29.25 17.78 -0.33
CA GLY A 153 -28.81 16.60 -1.07
C GLY A 153 -27.30 16.39 -1.00
N PRO A 154 -26.82 15.15 -1.15
CA PRO A 154 -25.39 14.87 -1.12
C PRO A 154 -24.65 15.46 -2.32
N HIS A 155 -23.40 15.87 -2.11
CA HIS A 155 -22.49 16.30 -3.16
C HIS A 155 -21.35 15.31 -3.35
N GLN A 156 -20.98 15.05 -4.59
CA GLN A 156 -19.81 14.26 -4.92
C GLN A 156 -18.58 15.17 -4.97
N HIS A 157 -17.52 14.80 -4.25
CA HIS A 157 -16.25 15.54 -4.23
C HIS A 157 -15.08 14.59 -4.46
N ARG A 158 -14.08 15.08 -5.20
CA ARG A 158 -12.83 14.35 -5.44
C ARG A 158 -11.73 14.98 -4.60
N GLU A 159 -11.30 14.28 -3.54
CA GLU A 159 -10.20 14.72 -2.70
C GLU A 159 -8.91 13.96 -3.02
N SER A 160 -7.80 14.69 -3.14
CA SER A 160 -6.49 14.10 -3.45
C SER A 160 -5.94 13.36 -2.22
N VAL A 161 -5.33 12.19 -2.42
CA VAL A 161 -4.74 11.38 -1.34
C VAL A 161 -3.41 10.75 -1.78
N GLY A 162 -2.63 10.22 -0.82
CA GLY A 162 -1.46 9.36 -1.07
C GLY A 162 -0.20 10.04 -1.63
N VAL A 163 -0.34 11.11 -2.42
CA VAL A 163 0.78 11.87 -3.02
C VAL A 163 0.79 13.29 -2.49
N THR A 164 1.92 13.74 -1.97
CA THR A 164 2.19 15.13 -1.57
C THR A 164 2.64 15.91 -2.79
N SER A 165 1.79 16.82 -3.27
CA SER A 165 2.11 17.64 -4.44
C SER A 165 3.24 18.63 -4.17
N THR A 166 4.20 18.73 -5.10
CA THR A 166 5.35 19.63 -5.02
C THR A 166 5.09 20.94 -5.77
N THR A 167 5.91 21.95 -5.50
CA THR A 167 5.90 23.23 -6.24
C THR A 167 5.95 22.98 -7.75
N GLY A 168 5.06 23.65 -8.49
CA GLY A 168 4.91 23.49 -9.95
C GLY A 168 3.98 22.37 -10.41
N GLU A 169 3.53 21.46 -9.52
CA GLU A 169 2.53 20.43 -9.88
C GLU A 169 1.07 20.94 -9.84
N ARG A 170 0.86 22.13 -9.24
CA ARG A 170 -0.41 22.86 -9.09
C ARG A 170 -0.17 24.35 -9.29
N ASP A 171 -1.26 25.13 -9.37
CA ASP A 171 -1.19 26.59 -9.40
C ASP A 171 -0.38 27.11 -8.19
N GLU A 172 0.27 28.26 -8.38
CA GLU A 172 1.13 28.90 -7.39
C GLU A 172 0.45 29.04 -6.02
N GLY A 173 1.16 28.65 -4.95
CA GLY A 173 0.67 28.68 -3.58
C GLY A 173 -0.37 27.61 -3.24
N ARG A 174 -0.67 26.66 -4.15
CA ARG A 174 -1.68 25.61 -3.94
C ARG A 174 -1.12 24.20 -3.82
N SER A 175 0.18 24.00 -4.02
CA SER A 175 0.80 22.69 -3.79
C SER A 175 0.85 22.36 -2.31
N ASP A 176 0.96 21.07 -2.00
CA ASP A 176 1.04 20.58 -0.63
C ASP A 176 2.34 21.05 0.05
N THR A 177 3.44 21.16 -0.69
CA THR A 177 4.71 21.71 -0.17
C THR A 177 4.62 23.20 0.14
N GLU A 178 3.90 23.99 -0.67
CA GLU A 178 3.71 25.44 -0.42
C GLU A 178 2.74 25.69 0.74
N THR A 179 1.71 24.86 0.88
CA THR A 179 0.71 24.96 1.97
C THR A 179 1.16 24.26 3.26
N GLY A 180 2.28 23.54 3.23
CA GLY A 180 2.78 22.76 4.37
C GLY A 180 1.94 21.54 4.72
N PHE A 181 1.04 21.09 3.84
CA PHE A 181 0.18 19.94 4.08
C PHE A 181 0.78 18.65 3.52
N HIS A 182 1.52 17.87 4.33
CA HIS A 182 2.12 16.61 3.89
C HIS A 182 1.07 15.51 3.62
N ARG A 183 0.41 15.56 2.46
CA ARG A 183 -0.75 14.75 2.11
C ARG A 183 -0.53 13.25 2.28
N ALA A 184 0.62 12.72 1.86
CA ALA A 184 0.94 11.30 2.01
C ALA A 184 1.11 10.87 3.48
N GLU A 185 1.44 11.80 4.39
CA GLU A 185 1.52 11.54 5.83
C GLU A 185 0.12 11.50 6.47
N HIS A 186 -0.81 12.34 5.99
CA HIS A 186 -2.10 12.56 6.64
C HIS A 186 -3.30 11.87 5.97
N LEU A 187 -3.20 11.47 4.70
CA LEU A 187 -4.27 10.84 3.93
C LEU A 187 -3.76 9.57 3.24
N LEU A 188 -4.20 8.42 3.74
CA LEU A 188 -3.90 7.10 3.20
C LEU A 188 -4.73 6.82 1.94
N GLN A 189 -4.16 6.04 1.02
CA GLN A 189 -4.92 5.53 -0.13
C GLN A 189 -6.06 4.60 0.34
N ILE A 190 -5.79 3.76 1.33
CA ILE A 190 -6.79 2.89 1.98
C ILE A 190 -6.70 3.13 3.49
N PRO A 191 -7.62 3.89 4.09
CA PRO A 191 -7.57 4.22 5.52
C PRO A 191 -7.83 3.03 6.45
N ASP A 192 -7.19 3.04 7.62
CA ASP A 192 -7.19 1.95 8.62
C ASP A 192 -8.58 1.54 9.09
N ASP A 193 -9.50 2.49 9.21
CA ASP A 193 -10.87 2.30 9.73
C ASP A 193 -11.84 1.72 8.68
N THR A 194 -11.35 1.35 7.49
CA THR A 194 -12.18 0.80 6.42
C THR A 194 -12.14 -0.72 6.38
N ALA A 195 -13.26 -1.34 5.99
CA ALA A 195 -13.33 -2.79 5.80
C ALA A 195 -12.29 -3.30 4.77
N VAL A 196 -11.99 -2.49 3.75
CA VAL A 196 -10.96 -2.81 2.75
C VAL A 196 -9.59 -2.90 3.39
N HIS A 197 -9.23 -1.95 4.27
CA HIS A 197 -7.98 -2.04 5.00
C HIS A 197 -7.94 -3.27 5.90
N GLN A 198 -8.98 -3.51 6.71
CA GLN A 198 -9.01 -4.66 7.61
C GLN A 198 -8.85 -6.00 6.87
N ASN A 199 -9.50 -6.15 5.71
CA ASN A 199 -9.37 -7.34 4.89
C ASN A 199 -7.96 -7.52 4.29
N LEU A 200 -7.33 -6.44 3.85
CA LEU A 200 -5.98 -6.49 3.27
C LEU A 200 -4.92 -6.65 4.37
N TYR A 201 -5.06 -5.90 5.46
CA TYR A 201 -4.11 -5.83 6.57
C TYR A 201 -4.00 -7.13 7.34
N GLY A 202 -5.04 -7.98 7.31
CA GLY A 202 -4.98 -9.35 7.84
C GLY A 202 -3.83 -10.19 7.26
N GLY A 203 -3.34 -9.86 6.06
CA GLY A 203 -2.11 -10.47 5.50
C GLY A 203 -0.85 -10.27 6.37
N ARG A 204 -0.86 -9.36 7.34
CA ARG A 204 0.23 -9.16 8.32
C ARG A 204 0.48 -10.41 9.17
N GLU A 205 -0.59 -11.05 9.67
CA GLU A 205 -0.47 -12.27 10.46
C GLU A 205 0.24 -13.38 9.68
N ASP A 206 0.02 -13.40 8.36
CA ASP A 206 0.71 -14.29 7.44
C ASP A 206 2.22 -14.04 7.48
N THR A 207 2.66 -12.79 7.29
CA THR A 207 4.09 -12.42 7.33
C THR A 207 4.75 -12.81 8.66
N GLU A 208 4.11 -12.52 9.79
CA GLU A 208 4.63 -12.86 11.13
C GLU A 208 4.76 -14.38 11.33
N ALA A 209 3.83 -15.18 10.77
CA ALA A 209 3.94 -16.64 10.84
C ALA A 209 5.20 -17.17 10.16
N GLY A 210 5.72 -16.49 9.13
CA GLY A 210 6.95 -16.91 8.43
C GLY A 210 8.18 -16.74 9.30
N PHE A 211 8.29 -15.59 9.97
CA PHE A 211 9.38 -15.34 10.91
C PHE A 211 9.24 -16.18 12.18
N SER A 212 8.02 -16.48 12.64
CA SER A 212 7.84 -17.43 13.74
C SER A 212 8.35 -18.83 13.38
N GLN A 213 8.16 -19.28 12.13
CA GLN A 213 8.74 -20.53 11.64
C GLN A 213 10.27 -20.46 11.56
N PHE A 214 10.82 -19.33 11.11
CA PHE A 214 12.26 -19.11 11.11
C PHE A 214 12.84 -19.24 12.53
N ASP A 215 12.30 -18.52 13.50
CA ASP A 215 12.75 -18.59 14.89
C ASP A 215 12.66 -20.01 15.45
N ARG A 216 11.56 -20.73 15.18
CA ARG A 216 11.40 -22.13 15.61
C ARG A 216 12.38 -23.09 14.96
N SER A 217 12.88 -22.79 13.77
CA SER A 217 13.87 -23.61 13.07
C SER A 217 15.27 -23.50 13.66
N LEU A 218 15.54 -22.44 14.44
CA LEU A 218 16.84 -22.19 15.04
C LEU A 218 16.98 -22.87 16.40
N TRP A 219 18.18 -23.34 16.72
CA TRP A 219 18.51 -23.90 18.03
C TRP A 219 18.22 -22.87 19.14
N ASN A 220 17.46 -23.26 20.17
CA ASN A 220 16.98 -22.37 21.23
C ASN A 220 16.25 -21.11 20.75
N ARG A 221 15.72 -21.12 19.52
CA ARG A 221 15.11 -19.96 18.85
C ARG A 221 16.04 -18.74 18.78
N ARG A 222 17.33 -19.00 18.59
CA ARG A 222 18.36 -17.96 18.51
C ARG A 222 19.22 -18.15 17.29
N MET A 223 19.52 -17.03 16.65
CA MET A 223 20.51 -16.99 15.58
C MET A 223 21.88 -17.41 16.12
N ILE A 224 22.38 -18.56 15.66
CA ILE A 224 23.66 -19.15 16.07
C ILE A 224 24.85 -18.70 15.20
N ALA A 225 24.62 -17.72 14.32
CA ALA A 225 25.64 -17.11 13.46
C ALA A 225 25.99 -15.70 13.96
N PHE A 226 27.28 -15.34 13.91
CA PHE A 226 27.77 -14.03 14.32
C PHE A 226 28.08 -13.15 13.11
N GLY A 227 27.60 -11.91 13.14
CA GLY A 227 27.81 -10.94 12.07
C GLY A 227 26.79 -11.03 10.93
N ALA A 228 26.60 -9.91 10.23
CA ALA A 228 25.56 -9.76 9.21
C ALA A 228 25.70 -10.78 8.07
N GLU A 229 26.92 -11.06 7.62
CA GLU A 229 27.18 -12.00 6.52
C GLU A 229 26.79 -13.43 6.88
N ALA A 230 27.29 -13.95 8.01
CA ALA A 230 26.96 -15.30 8.45
C ALA A 230 25.47 -15.46 8.75
N GLN A 231 24.84 -14.45 9.36
CA GLN A 231 23.39 -14.44 9.59
C GLN A 231 22.60 -14.36 8.28
N SER A 232 23.12 -13.67 7.26
CA SER A 232 22.52 -13.62 5.92
C SER A 232 22.53 -15.00 5.24
N LEU A 233 23.56 -15.82 5.45
CA LEU A 233 23.60 -17.19 4.93
C LEU A 233 22.53 -18.07 5.58
N VAL A 234 22.33 -17.96 6.89
CA VAL A 234 21.26 -18.68 7.60
C VAL A 234 19.88 -18.24 7.10
N MET A 235 19.67 -16.93 6.96
CA MET A 235 18.44 -16.37 6.40
C MET A 235 18.20 -16.89 4.97
N LEU A 236 19.19 -16.77 4.09
CA LEU A 236 19.09 -17.24 2.70
C LEU A 236 18.76 -18.73 2.63
N GLY A 237 19.43 -19.57 3.43
CA GLY A 237 19.16 -21.00 3.49
C GLY A 237 17.71 -21.30 3.87
N PHE A 238 17.19 -20.61 4.89
CA PHE A 238 15.77 -20.74 5.27
C PHE A 238 14.82 -20.30 4.15
N LEU A 239 15.04 -19.12 3.56
CA LEU A 239 14.17 -18.59 2.50
C LEU A 239 14.16 -19.49 1.26
N LEU A 240 15.33 -20.01 0.86
CA LEU A 240 15.45 -20.96 -0.24
C LEU A 240 14.75 -22.28 0.05
N ALA A 241 14.89 -22.83 1.26
CA ALA A 241 14.21 -24.07 1.65
C ALA A 241 12.67 -23.91 1.64
N GLN A 242 12.17 -22.77 2.11
CA GLN A 242 10.74 -22.45 2.06
C GLN A 242 10.25 -22.31 0.62
N ASN A 243 10.98 -21.57 -0.22
CA ASN A 243 10.62 -21.41 -1.63
C ASN A 243 10.66 -22.75 -2.38
N ALA A 244 11.65 -23.61 -2.12
CA ALA A 244 11.75 -24.94 -2.70
C ALA A 244 10.58 -25.84 -2.28
N THR A 245 10.18 -25.77 -1.00
CA THR A 245 9.01 -26.50 -0.49
C THR A 245 7.73 -26.02 -1.18
N SER A 246 7.53 -24.70 -1.29
CA SER A 246 6.38 -24.12 -1.99
C SER A 246 6.33 -24.51 -3.47
N ALA A 247 7.50 -24.57 -4.14
CA ALA A 247 7.62 -24.98 -5.53
C ALA A 247 7.31 -26.48 -5.72
N ALA A 248 7.85 -27.36 -4.87
CA ALA A 248 7.57 -28.79 -4.91
C ALA A 248 6.07 -29.05 -4.73
N ARG A 249 5.45 -28.39 -3.74
CA ARG A 249 3.99 -28.47 -3.55
C ARG A 249 3.23 -28.01 -4.78
N TYR A 250 3.77 -27.07 -5.57
CA TYR A 250 3.03 -26.44 -6.67
C TYR A 250 2.89 -27.41 -7.82
N GLN A 251 3.93 -28.21 -8.02
CA GLN A 251 3.94 -29.29 -8.99
C GLN A 251 3.02 -30.45 -8.57
N GLU A 252 2.86 -30.71 -7.27
CA GLU A 252 2.01 -31.79 -6.74
C GLU A 252 0.50 -31.49 -6.78
N ASP A 253 0.09 -30.24 -7.01
CA ASP A 253 -1.30 -29.80 -6.85
C ASP A 253 -2.02 -29.66 -8.20
N PRO A 254 -2.92 -30.59 -8.53
CA PRO A 254 -3.62 -30.61 -9.81
C PRO A 254 -4.68 -29.51 -9.96
N THR A 255 -4.99 -28.74 -8.91
CA THR A 255 -6.05 -27.69 -8.99
C THR A 255 -5.72 -26.52 -9.92
N TYR A 256 -4.52 -26.48 -10.52
CA TYR A 256 -4.07 -25.39 -11.41
C TYR A 256 -3.67 -25.82 -12.83
N SER A 257 -3.64 -27.12 -13.15
CA SER A 257 -3.37 -27.57 -14.53
C SER A 257 -4.47 -27.18 -15.53
N GLU A 258 -5.67 -26.82 -15.05
CA GLU A 258 -6.79 -26.38 -15.90
C GLU A 258 -6.82 -24.85 -16.15
N GLY A 259 -6.10 -24.04 -15.34
CA GLY A 259 -6.20 -22.58 -15.39
C GLY A 259 -5.32 -21.86 -16.42
N LEU A 260 -4.43 -22.58 -17.11
CA LEU A 260 -3.50 -22.03 -18.11
C LEU A 260 -3.99 -22.16 -19.56
N THR A 261 -5.15 -22.78 -19.79
CA THR A 261 -5.83 -22.72 -21.10
C THR A 261 -6.60 -21.40 -21.21
N VAL A 262 -5.86 -20.31 -21.44
CA VAL A 262 -6.48 -19.05 -21.87
C VAL A 262 -7.21 -19.32 -23.18
N ALA A 263 -8.52 -19.07 -23.16
CA ALA A 263 -9.37 -19.03 -24.33
C ALA A 263 -8.75 -18.13 -25.41
N VAL A 264 -8.17 -18.76 -26.43
CA VAL A 264 -7.93 -18.11 -27.71
C VAL A 264 -9.31 -17.99 -28.35
N GLU A 265 -9.98 -16.85 -28.15
CA GLU A 265 -11.13 -16.52 -28.99
C GLU A 265 -10.66 -16.47 -30.44
N PRO A 266 -11.30 -17.23 -31.35
CA PRO A 266 -10.94 -17.15 -32.76
C PRO A 266 -11.33 -15.77 -33.29
N ARG A 267 -10.33 -15.04 -33.78
CA ARG A 267 -10.54 -13.80 -34.55
C ARG A 267 -11.55 -14.09 -35.65
N SER A 268 -12.72 -13.46 -35.57
CA SER A 268 -13.69 -13.45 -36.65
C SER A 268 -13.03 -12.79 -37.88
N THR A 269 -12.75 -13.61 -38.88
CA THR A 269 -12.34 -13.12 -40.20
C THR A 269 -13.59 -12.54 -40.86
N GLY A 270 -13.62 -11.22 -40.98
CA GLY A 270 -14.60 -10.52 -41.79
C GLY A 270 -14.46 -10.97 -43.25
N SER A 271 -15.41 -11.79 -43.71
CA SER A 271 -15.57 -12.05 -45.13
C SER A 271 -16.37 -10.91 -45.75
N GLN A 272 -15.67 -10.08 -46.52
CA GLN A 272 -16.28 -9.30 -47.59
C GLN A 272 -16.96 -10.26 -48.57
N ARG A 273 -18.25 -10.03 -48.87
CA ARG A 273 -18.80 -10.36 -50.19
C ARG A 273 -19.54 -9.16 -50.76
N LEU A 274 -18.97 -8.68 -51.86
CA LEU A 274 -19.56 -7.79 -52.84
C LEU A 274 -20.66 -8.53 -53.63
N SER A 275 -21.82 -7.88 -53.67
CA SER A 275 -22.63 -7.57 -54.87
C SER A 275 -23.55 -8.61 -55.56
N ARG A 276 -24.71 -8.06 -55.94
CA ARG A 276 -25.66 -8.36 -57.05
C ARG A 276 -26.73 -9.43 -56.82
N SER A 277 -27.97 -8.98 -56.65
CA SER A 277 -28.94 -8.68 -57.72
C SER A 277 -30.05 -7.78 -57.19
#